data_AF-A0A1D9BJN7-F1
#
_entry.id   AF-A0A1D9BJN7-F1
#
_cell.length_a   1.000
_cell.length_b   1.000
_cell.length_c   1.000
_cell.angle_alpha   90.00
_cell.angle_beta   90.00
_cell.angle_gamma   90.00
#
_symmetry.space_group_name_H-M   'P 1'
#
loop_
_entity.id
_entity.type
_entity.pdbx_description
1 polymer ?
#
loop_
_entity_poly.entity_id
_entity_poly.type
_entity_poly.pdbx_seq_one_letter_code
_entity_poly.pdbx_strand_id
1 'polypeptide(L)'
;MRLILDTDIGNAIAGANTDDGLALALILSSKEIKLEMLSTVCGNVPSLVAYSVAKDLFQRLNLNIPVYLGANEALKEPSKAWRQRLDESVKNFKLEYLWENIKSPEILENINPDAIFKMGELVSKNPKEISICAIGPLTNIAMTMKIFKDFDINLKELFIMGGSFDMPYYTKDTNFGFDPEAASIVLNSRAKITLIPYNATMQTLLTHEDLKELQGKNILCDFIVETLGVWIDYASKTRGTKGTWIHDALTIACALDSSIADFDECYADVICDSSLARGMSWRCFREPKMSMGVDLSTKNCVKILKNVDNARLLKLIKERLLKGVCYENYESITT
;
A
#
# COMPACT_ATOMS: atom_id res chain seq x y z
N MET A 1 -7.27 -16.58 -3.57
CA MET A 1 -7.87 -15.31 -3.12
C MET A 1 -7.98 -14.38 -4.30
N ARG A 2 -9.15 -13.77 -4.49
CA ARG A 2 -9.37 -12.74 -5.52
C ARG A 2 -9.09 -11.38 -4.87
N LEU A 3 -8.21 -10.59 -5.48
CA LEU A 3 -7.64 -9.41 -4.85
C LEU A 3 -7.78 -8.17 -5.76
N ILE A 4 -8.11 -7.03 -5.16
CA ILE A 4 -7.86 -5.70 -5.73
C ILE A 4 -6.66 -5.11 -5.00
N LEU A 5 -5.73 -4.52 -5.74
CA LEU A 5 -4.64 -3.71 -5.18
C LEU A 5 -4.96 -2.23 -5.41
N ASP A 6 -5.00 -1.43 -4.34
CA ASP A 6 -5.10 0.03 -4.39
C ASP A 6 -3.78 0.64 -3.91
N THR A 7 -3.07 1.33 -4.80
CA THR A 7 -1.63 1.64 -4.63
C THR A 7 -1.24 2.98 -5.23
N ASP A 8 -0.19 3.58 -4.70
CA ASP A 8 0.47 4.80 -5.17
C ASP A 8 1.89 4.50 -5.69
N ILE A 9 2.05 3.33 -6.31
CA ILE A 9 3.32 2.78 -6.82
C ILE A 9 4.25 3.81 -7.46
N GLY A 10 5.41 4.01 -6.83
CA GLY A 10 6.42 5.00 -7.23
C GLY A 10 7.68 4.42 -7.86
N ASN A 11 7.73 3.12 -8.17
CA ASN A 11 8.92 2.46 -8.73
C ASN A 11 9.46 3.20 -9.97
N ALA A 12 10.79 3.34 -10.03
CA ALA A 12 11.52 4.08 -11.07
C ALA A 12 11.27 5.61 -11.12
N ILE A 13 10.56 6.19 -10.16
CA ILE A 13 10.40 7.63 -10.00
C ILE A 13 11.36 8.14 -8.91
N ALA A 14 12.14 9.17 -9.23
CA ALA A 14 13.16 9.69 -8.32
C ALA A 14 12.54 10.20 -7.01
N GLY A 15 13.04 9.69 -5.87
CA GLY A 15 12.57 10.08 -4.54
C GLY A 15 11.25 9.48 -4.08
N ALA A 16 10.55 8.74 -4.93
CA ALA A 16 9.35 8.02 -4.55
C ALA A 16 9.70 6.68 -3.91
N ASN A 17 8.93 6.29 -2.89
CA ASN A 17 9.07 4.97 -2.29
C ASN A 17 8.71 3.87 -3.31
N THR A 18 9.35 2.71 -3.20
CA THR A 18 9.33 1.64 -4.21
C THR A 18 8.84 0.30 -3.67
N ASP A 19 8.38 0.24 -2.41
CA ASP A 19 7.89 -0.99 -1.80
C ASP A 19 6.51 -1.44 -2.30
N ASP A 20 5.69 -0.54 -2.85
CA ASP A 20 4.49 -0.90 -3.63
C ASP A 20 4.81 -1.90 -4.76
N GLY A 21 5.92 -1.69 -5.48
CA GLY A 21 6.35 -2.59 -6.54
C GLY A 21 6.74 -3.97 -6.01
N LEU A 22 7.35 -4.04 -4.81
CA LEU A 22 7.63 -5.31 -4.15
C LEU A 22 6.35 -6.02 -3.72
N ALA A 23 5.36 -5.28 -3.22
CA ALA A 23 4.03 -5.80 -2.91
C ALA A 23 3.33 -6.38 -4.16
N LEU A 24 3.34 -5.63 -5.27
CA LEU A 24 2.80 -6.08 -6.56
C LEU A 24 3.57 -7.31 -7.08
N ALA A 25 4.90 -7.33 -6.98
CA ALA A 25 5.70 -8.47 -7.38
C ALA A 25 5.38 -9.74 -6.56
N LEU A 26 5.17 -9.59 -5.25
CA LEU A 26 4.72 -10.67 -4.38
C LEU A 26 3.33 -11.18 -4.78
N ILE A 27 2.40 -10.29 -5.13
CA ILE A 27 1.08 -10.66 -5.67
C ILE A 27 1.23 -11.51 -6.94
N LEU A 28 1.96 -11.00 -7.93
CA LEU A 28 2.12 -11.65 -9.24
C LEU A 28 2.83 -13.00 -9.16
N SER A 29 3.68 -13.20 -8.15
CA SER A 29 4.44 -14.43 -7.92
C SER A 29 3.77 -15.41 -6.96
N SER A 30 2.52 -15.14 -6.58
CA SER A 30 1.76 -15.97 -5.63
C SER A 30 0.58 -16.63 -6.32
N LYS A 31 0.70 -17.94 -6.59
CA LYS A 31 -0.37 -18.77 -7.17
C LYS A 31 -1.70 -18.68 -6.43
N GLU A 32 -1.66 -18.39 -5.13
CA GLU A 32 -2.82 -18.26 -4.27
C GLU A 32 -3.59 -16.94 -4.52
N ILE A 33 -3.03 -15.97 -5.24
CA ILE A 33 -3.65 -14.67 -5.51
C ILE A 33 -3.98 -14.53 -7.00
N LYS A 34 -5.24 -14.21 -7.29
CA LYS A 34 -5.67 -13.67 -8.56
C LYS A 34 -5.90 -12.16 -8.38
N LEU A 35 -5.05 -11.35 -8.99
CA LEU A 35 -5.22 -9.89 -9.05
C LEU A 35 -6.29 -9.56 -10.10
N GLU A 36 -7.47 -9.17 -9.64
CA GLU A 36 -8.62 -8.87 -10.51
C GLU A 36 -8.50 -7.49 -11.15
N MET A 37 -7.94 -6.53 -10.42
CA MET A 37 -7.62 -5.19 -10.91
C MET A 37 -6.60 -4.49 -9.99
N LEU A 38 -5.93 -3.49 -10.54
CA LEU A 38 -5.11 -2.52 -9.82
C LEU A 38 -5.76 -1.13 -9.96
N SER A 39 -5.98 -0.45 -8.85
CA SER A 39 -6.36 0.97 -8.84
C SER A 39 -5.21 1.83 -8.33
N THR A 40 -5.08 3.03 -8.90
CA THR A 40 -4.06 3.98 -8.47
C THR A 40 -4.63 5.15 -7.69
N VAL A 41 -3.86 5.64 -6.72
CA VAL A 41 -4.20 6.80 -5.89
C VAL A 41 -2.98 7.71 -5.75
N CYS A 42 -3.20 8.99 -5.51
CA CYS A 42 -2.12 9.93 -5.24
C CYS A 42 -1.58 9.75 -3.82
N GLY A 43 -0.27 9.61 -3.69
CA GLY A 43 0.42 9.39 -2.42
C GLY A 43 1.92 9.63 -2.56
N ASN A 44 2.72 8.59 -2.78
CA ASN A 44 4.15 8.62 -3.14
C ASN A 44 4.38 9.38 -4.45
N VAL A 45 3.54 9.14 -5.45
CA VAL A 45 3.50 9.87 -6.73
C VAL A 45 2.08 10.35 -7.06
N PRO A 46 1.88 11.30 -8.01
CA PRO A 46 0.55 11.59 -8.53
C PRO A 46 -0.11 10.33 -9.11
N SER A 47 -1.43 10.24 -9.02
CA SER A 47 -2.17 9.00 -9.37
C SER A 47 -1.94 8.55 -10.83
N LEU A 48 -1.76 9.51 -11.74
CA LEU A 48 -1.45 9.25 -13.16
C LEU A 48 -0.03 8.71 -13.38
N VAL A 49 0.92 9.12 -12.54
CA VAL A 49 2.29 8.58 -12.56
C VAL A 49 2.27 7.14 -12.07
N ALA A 50 1.60 6.86 -10.95
CA ALA A 50 1.40 5.50 -10.45
C ALA A 50 0.72 4.60 -11.50
N TYR A 51 -0.30 5.11 -12.19
CA TYR A 51 -0.98 4.41 -13.28
C TYR A 51 0.01 4.01 -14.39
N SER A 52 0.87 4.95 -14.78
CA SER A 52 1.87 4.74 -15.83
C SER A 52 2.94 3.73 -15.41
N VAL A 53 3.40 3.78 -14.16
CA VAL A 53 4.34 2.81 -13.57
C VAL A 53 3.75 1.39 -13.60
N ALA A 54 2.50 1.22 -13.15
CA ALA A 54 1.84 -0.09 -13.16
C ALA A 54 1.66 -0.63 -14.60
N LYS A 55 1.24 0.22 -15.54
CA LYS A 55 1.07 -0.15 -16.96
C LYS A 55 2.40 -0.56 -17.61
N ASP A 56 3.48 0.18 -17.34
CA ASP A 56 4.81 -0.14 -17.86
C ASP A 56 5.29 -1.51 -17.34
N LEU A 57 5.13 -1.80 -16.04
CA LEU A 57 5.49 -3.11 -15.49
C LEU A 57 4.67 -4.25 -16.12
N PHE A 58 3.35 -4.09 -16.24
CA PHE A 58 2.51 -5.10 -16.88
C PHE A 58 2.85 -5.32 -18.35
N GLN A 59 3.22 -4.25 -19.08
CA GLN A 59 3.71 -4.37 -20.45
C GLN A 59 5.03 -5.15 -20.52
N ARG A 60 6.00 -4.88 -19.64
CA ARG A 60 7.27 -5.63 -19.56
C ARG A 60 7.06 -7.12 -19.29
N LEU A 61 6.01 -7.45 -18.52
CA LEU A 61 5.65 -8.82 -18.17
C LEU A 61 4.66 -9.47 -19.13
N ASN A 62 4.20 -8.77 -20.17
CA ASN A 62 3.16 -9.24 -21.09
C ASN A 62 1.87 -9.70 -20.35
N LEU A 63 1.45 -8.91 -19.36
CA LEU A 63 0.23 -9.12 -18.57
C LEU A 63 -0.86 -8.13 -18.97
N ASN A 64 -2.09 -8.63 -19.09
CA ASN A 64 -3.27 -7.83 -19.44
C ASN A 64 -4.16 -7.56 -18.22
N ILE A 65 -3.59 -7.36 -17.03
CA ILE A 65 -4.37 -7.08 -15.82
C ILE A 65 -4.97 -5.67 -15.90
N PRO A 66 -6.26 -5.46 -15.58
CA PRO A 66 -6.88 -4.14 -15.59
C PRO A 66 -6.21 -3.19 -14.61
N VAL A 67 -5.84 -2.01 -15.09
CA VAL A 67 -5.34 -0.88 -14.29
C VAL A 67 -6.35 0.25 -14.44
N TYR A 68 -6.76 0.87 -13.34
CA TYR A 68 -7.70 1.99 -13.35
C TYR A 68 -7.12 3.18 -12.59
N LEU A 69 -7.17 4.36 -13.22
CA LEU A 69 -6.80 5.61 -12.59
C LEU A 69 -7.82 5.97 -11.50
N GLY A 70 -7.36 6.34 -10.32
CA GLY A 70 -8.21 6.79 -9.22
C GLY A 70 -7.92 8.22 -8.78
N ALA A 71 -8.24 8.54 -7.53
CA ALA A 71 -8.20 9.89 -6.99
C ALA A 71 -6.79 10.49 -7.02
N ASN A 72 -6.70 11.74 -7.47
CA ASN A 72 -5.45 12.51 -7.48
C ASN A 72 -5.30 13.47 -6.29
N GLU A 73 -6.37 13.67 -5.53
CA GLU A 73 -6.44 14.57 -4.39
C GLU A 73 -7.14 13.87 -3.23
N ALA A 74 -6.77 14.25 -2.01
CA ALA A 74 -7.44 13.81 -0.79
C ALA A 74 -8.85 14.42 -0.69
N LEU A 75 -9.72 13.85 0.13
CA LEU A 75 -11.10 14.32 0.30
C LEU A 75 -11.20 15.76 0.81
N LYS A 76 -10.25 16.19 1.65
CA LYS A 76 -10.24 17.52 2.26
C LYS A 76 -8.84 18.07 2.53
N GLU A 77 -7.89 17.21 2.85
CA GLU A 77 -6.51 17.64 3.10
C GLU A 77 -5.88 18.28 1.85
N PRO A 78 -5.17 19.41 1.95
CA PRO A 78 -4.52 20.02 0.79
C PRO A 78 -3.37 19.16 0.23
N SER A 79 -3.65 18.34 -0.78
CA SER A 79 -2.68 17.42 -1.39
C SER A 79 -1.45 18.12 -1.98
N LYS A 80 -1.55 19.39 -2.41
CA LYS A 80 -0.42 20.14 -2.98
C LYS A 80 0.76 20.26 -2.01
N ALA A 81 0.50 20.52 -0.72
CA ALA A 81 1.57 20.66 0.27
C ALA A 81 2.27 19.33 0.53
N TRP A 82 1.50 18.24 0.60
CA TRP A 82 2.03 16.88 0.68
C TRP A 82 2.86 16.53 -0.55
N ARG A 83 2.32 16.78 -1.75
CA ARG A 83 3.03 16.55 -3.02
C ARG A 83 4.34 17.30 -3.06
N GLN A 84 4.32 18.60 -2.80
CA GLN A 84 5.54 19.40 -2.82
C GLN A 84 6.63 18.80 -1.93
N ARG A 85 6.28 18.40 -0.70
CA ARG A 85 7.24 17.79 0.23
C ARG A 85 7.83 16.48 -0.30
N LEU A 86 7.00 15.62 -0.89
CA LEU A 86 7.42 14.31 -1.41
C LEU A 86 8.23 14.47 -2.71
N ASP A 87 7.75 15.28 -3.64
CA ASP A 87 8.37 15.57 -4.94
C ASP A 87 9.73 16.25 -4.81
N GLU A 88 9.88 17.15 -3.83
CA GLU A 88 11.13 17.88 -3.60
C GLU A 88 12.11 17.10 -2.72
N SER A 89 11.70 15.99 -2.08
CA SER A 89 12.52 15.29 -1.09
C SER A 89 13.89 14.89 -1.65
N VAL A 90 13.93 14.28 -2.84
CA VAL A 90 15.21 13.86 -3.46
C VAL A 90 16.11 15.05 -3.79
N LYS A 91 15.53 16.17 -4.23
CA LYS A 91 16.26 17.42 -4.55
C LYS A 91 16.80 18.10 -3.31
N ASN A 92 16.01 18.12 -2.23
CA ASN A 92 16.40 18.69 -0.95
C ASN A 92 17.62 17.97 -0.36
N PHE A 93 17.73 16.66 -0.57
CA PHE A 93 18.92 15.88 -0.20
C PHE A 93 20.03 15.86 -1.26
N LYS A 94 19.80 16.41 -2.46
CA LYS A 94 20.74 16.39 -3.60
C LYS A 94 21.14 14.98 -4.02
N LEU A 95 20.15 14.08 -4.09
CA LEU A 95 20.33 12.65 -4.34
C LEU A 95 19.74 12.18 -5.69
N GLU A 96 19.41 13.09 -6.59
CA GLU A 96 18.82 12.77 -7.90
C GLU A 96 19.72 11.84 -8.73
N TYR A 97 21.04 11.95 -8.55
CA TYR A 97 22.04 11.12 -9.22
C TYR A 97 21.84 9.60 -9.00
N LEU A 98 21.18 9.21 -7.90
CA LEU A 98 20.88 7.80 -7.64
C LEU A 98 19.94 7.19 -8.68
N TRP A 99 19.15 8.01 -9.39
CA TRP A 99 18.20 7.57 -10.41
C TRP A 99 18.68 7.84 -11.85
N GLU A 100 19.90 8.35 -12.07
CA GLU A 100 20.40 8.70 -13.42
C GLU A 100 20.38 7.53 -14.42
N ASN A 101 20.57 6.30 -13.94
CA ASN A 101 20.58 5.09 -14.76
C ASN A 101 19.26 4.30 -14.70
N ILE A 102 18.24 4.85 -14.04
CA ILE A 102 16.94 4.19 -13.87
C ILE A 102 15.99 4.72 -14.94
N LYS A 103 15.44 3.83 -15.75
CA LYS A 103 14.50 4.23 -16.79
C LYS A 103 13.12 4.46 -16.19
N SER A 104 12.73 5.73 -16.02
CA SER A 104 11.36 6.09 -15.69
C SER A 104 10.39 5.72 -16.82
N PRO A 105 9.15 5.30 -16.49
CA PRO A 105 8.14 5.01 -17.49
C PRO A 105 7.69 6.29 -18.20
N GLU A 106 7.16 6.13 -19.42
CA GLU A 106 6.44 7.20 -20.11
C GLU A 106 5.15 7.50 -19.36
N ILE A 107 4.89 8.78 -19.08
CA ILE A 107 3.67 9.19 -18.39
C ILE A 107 2.53 9.27 -19.40
N LEU A 108 1.53 8.42 -19.20
CA LEU A 108 0.33 8.36 -20.03
C LEU A 108 -0.57 9.58 -19.75
N GLU A 109 -1.34 9.99 -20.76
CA GLU A 109 -2.23 11.16 -20.69
C GLU A 109 -3.68 10.79 -21.06
N ASN A 110 -4.62 11.69 -20.76
CA ASN A 110 -6.03 11.58 -21.16
C ASN A 110 -6.74 10.30 -20.68
N ILE A 111 -6.37 9.81 -19.50
CA ILE A 111 -6.98 8.64 -18.86
C ILE A 111 -8.12 9.09 -17.94
N ASN A 112 -9.29 8.45 -18.05
CA ASN A 112 -10.43 8.74 -17.17
C ASN A 112 -10.27 8.06 -15.81
N PRO A 113 -10.60 8.75 -14.70
CA PRO A 113 -10.49 8.19 -13.35
C PRO A 113 -11.69 7.28 -13.01
N ASP A 114 -11.66 6.04 -13.51
CA ASP A 114 -12.75 5.07 -13.34
C ASP A 114 -12.57 4.07 -12.17
N ALA A 115 -11.46 4.15 -11.42
CA ALA A 115 -11.12 3.17 -10.38
C ALA A 115 -12.23 2.95 -9.36
N ILE A 116 -12.84 4.03 -8.87
CA ILE A 116 -13.90 4.00 -7.85
C ILE A 116 -15.13 3.23 -8.34
N PHE A 117 -15.57 3.49 -9.57
CA PHE A 117 -16.71 2.80 -10.16
C PHE A 117 -16.39 1.34 -10.47
N LYS A 118 -15.20 1.05 -11.02
CA LYS A 118 -14.81 -0.33 -11.37
C LYS A 118 -14.62 -1.20 -10.14
N MET A 119 -14.02 -0.65 -9.08
CA MET A 119 -13.91 -1.30 -7.78
C MET A 119 -15.29 -1.59 -7.17
N GLY A 120 -16.18 -0.58 -7.15
CA GLY A 120 -17.53 -0.73 -6.63
C GLY A 120 -18.36 -1.76 -7.40
N GLU A 121 -18.32 -1.74 -8.73
CA GLU A 121 -18.97 -2.71 -9.61
C GLU A 121 -18.48 -4.14 -9.36
N LEU A 122 -17.15 -4.33 -9.27
CA LEU A 122 -16.53 -5.64 -9.07
C LEU A 122 -16.93 -6.25 -7.71
N VAL A 123 -16.82 -5.46 -6.64
CA VAL A 123 -17.19 -5.93 -5.28
C VAL A 123 -18.70 -6.19 -5.17
N SER A 124 -19.54 -5.32 -5.74
CA SER A 124 -21.00 -5.48 -5.69
C SER A 124 -21.49 -6.74 -6.42
N LYS A 125 -20.81 -7.14 -7.51
CA LYS A 125 -21.13 -8.37 -8.26
C LYS A 125 -20.60 -9.64 -7.58
N ASN A 126 -19.68 -9.53 -6.63
CA ASN A 126 -18.98 -10.66 -6.02
C ASN A 126 -18.92 -10.50 -4.48
N PRO A 127 -20.08 -10.42 -3.81
CA PRO A 127 -20.13 -10.16 -2.37
C PRO A 127 -19.42 -11.27 -1.60
N LYS A 128 -18.58 -10.87 -0.64
CA LYS A 128 -17.75 -11.71 0.23
C LYS A 128 -16.66 -12.53 -0.47
N GLU A 129 -16.39 -12.26 -1.75
CA GLU A 129 -15.36 -12.98 -2.51
C GLU A 129 -14.07 -12.17 -2.73
N ILE A 130 -14.19 -10.85 -2.83
CA ILE A 130 -13.07 -9.95 -3.14
C ILE A 130 -12.46 -9.38 -1.86
N SER A 131 -11.14 -9.55 -1.72
CA SER A 131 -10.34 -8.81 -0.75
C SER A 131 -9.69 -7.60 -1.40
N ILE A 132 -9.39 -6.57 -0.62
CA ILE A 132 -8.64 -5.40 -1.07
C ILE A 132 -7.37 -5.28 -0.22
N CYS A 133 -6.22 -5.06 -0.85
CA CYS A 133 -5.04 -4.53 -0.20
C CYS A 133 -4.90 -3.06 -0.60
N ALA A 134 -5.13 -2.15 0.35
CA ALA A 134 -4.93 -0.72 0.19
C ALA A 134 -3.59 -0.34 0.81
N ILE A 135 -2.62 -0.03 -0.05
CA ILE A 135 -1.24 0.29 0.33
C ILE A 135 -0.86 1.75 0.05
N GLY A 136 -1.80 2.54 -0.49
CA GLY A 136 -1.71 4.01 -0.55
C GLY A 136 -2.79 4.71 0.30
N PRO A 137 -2.96 6.05 0.14
CA PRO A 137 -4.04 6.79 0.78
C PRO A 137 -5.43 6.24 0.47
N LEU A 138 -6.31 6.22 1.47
CA LEU A 138 -7.60 5.48 1.41
C LEU A 138 -8.71 6.18 0.61
N THR A 139 -8.39 7.21 -0.17
CA THR A 139 -9.35 8.06 -0.86
C THR A 139 -10.28 7.28 -1.79
N ASN A 140 -9.72 6.39 -2.63
CA ASN A 140 -10.50 5.55 -3.53
C ASN A 140 -11.50 4.67 -2.77
N ILE A 141 -11.05 4.04 -1.68
CA ILE A 141 -11.86 3.15 -0.84
C ILE A 141 -13.00 3.93 -0.17
N ALA A 142 -12.68 5.08 0.43
CA ALA A 142 -13.67 5.94 1.09
C ALA A 142 -14.73 6.45 0.10
N MET A 143 -14.32 6.92 -1.09
CA MET A 143 -15.25 7.34 -2.14
C MET A 143 -16.14 6.19 -2.61
N THR A 144 -15.57 4.99 -2.77
CA THR A 144 -16.34 3.81 -3.17
C THR A 144 -17.39 3.44 -2.12
N MET A 145 -17.03 3.47 -0.83
CA MET A 145 -17.98 3.28 0.28
C MET A 145 -19.12 4.31 0.32
N LYS A 146 -18.88 5.53 -0.16
CA LYS A 146 -19.91 6.59 -0.22
C LYS A 146 -20.85 6.43 -1.41
N ILE A 147 -20.35 5.93 -2.55
CA ILE A 147 -21.13 5.79 -3.78
C ILE A 147 -21.90 4.46 -3.82
N PHE A 148 -21.25 3.36 -3.42
CA PHE A 148 -21.81 2.03 -3.52
C PHE A 148 -22.36 1.57 -2.16
N LYS A 149 -23.67 1.42 -2.10
CA LYS A 149 -24.35 0.88 -0.92
C LYS A 149 -23.77 -0.50 -0.58
N ASP A 150 -23.54 -0.72 0.71
CA ASP A 150 -23.10 -2.01 1.24
C ASP A 150 -21.73 -2.50 0.69
N PHE A 151 -20.94 -1.63 0.05
CA PHE A 151 -19.59 -1.97 -0.40
C PHE A 151 -18.72 -2.51 0.73
N ASP A 152 -18.73 -1.84 1.87
CA ASP A 152 -17.98 -2.22 3.07
C ASP A 152 -18.33 -3.63 3.58
N ILE A 153 -19.62 -3.96 3.62
CA ILE A 153 -20.08 -5.30 4.01
C ILE A 153 -19.90 -6.33 2.89
N ASN A 154 -19.78 -5.94 1.63
CA ASN A 154 -19.56 -6.88 0.53
C ASN A 154 -18.09 -7.28 0.39
N LEU A 155 -17.16 -6.58 1.04
CA LEU A 155 -15.77 -7.02 1.09
C LEU A 155 -15.61 -8.34 1.86
N LYS A 156 -14.74 -9.21 1.35
CA LYS A 156 -14.25 -10.37 2.09
C LYS A 156 -13.39 -9.92 3.26
N GLU A 157 -12.38 -9.10 2.97
CA GLU A 157 -11.47 -8.50 3.93
C GLU A 157 -10.74 -7.31 3.30
N LEU A 158 -10.48 -6.26 4.09
CA LEU A 158 -9.72 -5.08 3.70
C LEU A 158 -8.41 -5.06 4.50
N PHE A 159 -7.28 -5.24 3.81
CA PHE A 159 -5.94 -5.10 4.37
C PHE A 159 -5.43 -3.69 4.08
N ILE A 160 -4.92 -3.01 5.09
CA ILE A 160 -4.53 -1.60 4.99
C ILE A 160 -3.09 -1.44 5.49
N MET A 161 -2.19 -0.93 4.65
CA MET A 161 -0.94 -0.33 5.13
C MET A 161 -1.23 1.11 5.52
N GLY A 162 -1.13 1.44 6.80
CA GLY A 162 -1.30 2.80 7.25
C GLY A 162 -1.54 2.97 8.74
N GLY A 163 -1.47 4.22 9.17
CA GLY A 163 -1.55 4.61 10.57
C GLY A 163 -0.26 4.36 11.34
N SER A 164 -0.08 5.12 12.42
CA SER A 164 1.10 5.03 13.29
C SER A 164 0.66 5.10 14.74
N PHE A 165 0.99 4.08 15.54
CA PHE A 165 0.60 4.02 16.95
C PHE A 165 1.83 3.98 17.85
N ASP A 166 1.80 4.77 18.92
CA ASP A 166 2.77 4.73 20.02
C ASP A 166 4.24 5.00 19.59
N MET A 167 4.46 5.88 18.60
CA MET A 167 5.80 6.19 18.06
C MET A 167 6.33 7.54 18.57
N PRO A 168 7.52 7.59 19.21
CA PRO A 168 8.06 8.83 19.79
C PRO A 168 8.61 9.83 18.76
N TYR A 169 9.04 9.36 17.58
CA TYR A 169 9.72 10.19 16.56
C TYR A 169 8.93 10.36 15.26
N TYR A 170 7.81 9.65 15.12
CA TYR A 170 6.97 9.67 13.92
C TYR A 170 5.55 10.02 14.34
N THR A 171 5.10 11.20 13.95
CA THR A 171 3.78 11.71 14.37
C THR A 171 2.65 11.14 13.53
N LYS A 172 2.88 10.93 12.23
CA LYS A 172 1.86 10.49 11.27
C LYS A 172 2.49 9.55 10.26
N ASP A 173 1.75 8.51 9.92
CA ASP A 173 1.95 7.73 8.72
C ASP A 173 1.63 8.57 7.45
N THR A 174 2.28 8.27 6.33
CA THR A 174 2.07 9.00 5.07
C THR A 174 0.67 8.78 4.53
N ASN A 175 0.17 7.54 4.50
CA ASN A 175 -1.12 7.21 3.87
C ASN A 175 -2.30 7.84 4.62
N PHE A 176 -2.33 7.71 5.95
CA PHE A 176 -3.37 8.32 6.78
C PHE A 176 -3.20 9.83 6.92
N GLY A 177 -1.96 10.31 6.92
CA GLY A 177 -1.66 11.74 6.95
C GLY A 177 -2.08 12.47 5.68
N PHE A 178 -1.96 11.81 4.52
CA PHE A 178 -2.33 12.37 3.22
C PHE A 178 -3.84 12.58 3.09
N ASP A 179 -4.65 11.64 3.56
CA ASP A 179 -6.11 11.77 3.59
C ASP A 179 -6.74 11.27 4.91
N PRO A 180 -6.69 12.09 5.98
CA PRO A 180 -7.24 11.72 7.28
C PRO A 180 -8.75 11.44 7.22
N GLU A 181 -9.50 12.21 6.44
CA GLU A 181 -10.94 12.00 6.28
C GLU A 181 -11.27 10.64 5.67
N ALA A 182 -10.55 10.24 4.62
CA ALA A 182 -10.74 8.93 4.01
C ALA A 182 -10.40 7.80 4.97
N ALA A 183 -9.28 7.91 5.69
CA ALA A 183 -8.89 6.93 6.70
C ALA A 183 -9.94 6.81 7.83
N SER A 184 -10.49 7.92 8.32
CA SER A 184 -11.55 7.88 9.32
C SER A 184 -12.83 7.23 8.79
N ILE A 185 -13.25 7.54 7.55
CA ILE A 185 -14.42 6.91 6.92
C ILE A 185 -14.25 5.39 6.84
N VAL A 186 -13.07 4.93 6.39
CA VAL A 186 -12.80 3.50 6.20
C VAL A 186 -12.70 2.76 7.52
N LEU A 187 -11.96 3.31 8.51
CA LEU A 187 -11.83 2.69 9.83
C LEU A 187 -13.17 2.60 10.57
N ASN A 188 -14.09 3.54 10.35
CA ASN A 188 -15.43 3.52 10.93
C ASN A 188 -16.48 2.79 10.07
N SER A 189 -16.06 2.09 9.01
CA SER A 189 -16.96 1.28 8.17
C SER A 189 -17.31 -0.06 8.83
N ARG A 190 -18.18 -0.85 8.19
CA ARG A 190 -18.52 -2.21 8.64
C ARG A 190 -17.62 -3.29 8.03
N ALA A 191 -16.55 -2.89 7.34
CA ALA A 191 -15.63 -3.83 6.70
C ALA A 191 -14.84 -4.64 7.75
N LYS A 192 -14.50 -5.88 7.41
CA LYS A 192 -13.50 -6.65 8.16
C LYS A 192 -12.11 -6.09 7.82
N ILE A 193 -11.47 -5.41 8.77
CA ILE A 193 -10.21 -4.68 8.54
C ILE A 193 -9.04 -5.35 9.27
N THR A 194 -7.95 -5.55 8.53
CA THR A 194 -6.63 -5.87 9.06
C THR A 194 -5.68 -4.71 8.74
N LEU A 195 -5.20 -4.03 9.77
CA LEU A 195 -4.32 -2.86 9.70
C LEU A 195 -2.86 -3.26 9.94
N ILE A 196 -1.98 -2.81 9.06
CA ILE A 196 -0.53 -3.01 9.08
C ILE A 196 0.11 -1.64 9.28
N PRO A 197 0.31 -1.21 10.54
CA PRO A 197 0.72 0.16 10.82
C PRO A 197 2.22 0.37 10.70
N TYR A 198 2.61 1.64 10.61
CA TYR A 198 3.99 2.10 10.48
C TYR A 198 4.91 1.57 11.59
N ASN A 199 4.45 1.56 12.85
CA ASN A 199 5.21 1.04 13.99
C ASN A 199 5.54 -0.46 13.87
N ALA A 200 4.73 -1.22 13.13
CA ALA A 200 4.94 -2.65 12.95
C ALA A 200 5.78 -2.94 11.69
N THR A 201 5.52 -2.22 10.60
CA THR A 201 6.31 -2.32 9.36
C THR A 201 7.77 -1.89 9.54
N MET A 202 8.06 -0.97 10.46
CA MET A 202 9.43 -0.57 10.82
C MET A 202 10.28 -1.69 11.46
N GLN A 203 9.67 -2.83 11.83
CA GLN A 203 10.39 -4.02 12.30
C GLN A 203 10.93 -4.87 11.13
N THR A 204 10.49 -4.60 9.90
CA THR A 204 11.01 -5.26 8.71
C THR A 204 12.36 -4.68 8.30
N LEU A 205 13.16 -5.42 7.54
CA LEU A 205 14.34 -4.85 6.91
C LEU A 205 14.75 -5.70 5.71
N LEU A 206 14.79 -5.09 4.53
CA LEU A 206 15.36 -5.67 3.32
C LEU A 206 16.62 -4.90 2.95
N THR A 207 17.70 -5.62 2.67
CA THR A 207 19.02 -5.07 2.39
C THR A 207 19.49 -5.39 0.98
N HIS A 208 20.58 -4.76 0.55
CA HIS A 208 21.25 -5.11 -0.72
C HIS A 208 21.69 -6.57 -0.77
N GLU A 209 22.03 -7.19 0.37
CA GLU A 209 22.39 -8.62 0.39
C GLU A 209 21.21 -9.50 -0.01
N ASP A 210 20.02 -9.17 0.48
CA ASP A 210 18.79 -9.91 0.16
C ASP A 210 18.42 -9.80 -1.33
N LEU A 211 18.82 -8.70 -2.00
CA LEU A 211 18.59 -8.49 -3.43
C LEU A 211 19.52 -9.30 -4.34
N LYS A 212 20.72 -9.68 -3.88
CA LYS A 212 21.73 -10.35 -4.73
C LYS A 212 21.23 -11.64 -5.35
N GLU A 213 20.43 -12.40 -4.61
CA GLU A 213 19.93 -13.69 -5.07
C GLU A 213 18.81 -13.56 -6.11
N LEU A 214 18.17 -12.40 -6.19
CA LEU A 214 17.13 -12.08 -7.18
C LEU A 214 17.73 -11.62 -8.52
N GLN A 215 18.96 -11.13 -8.52
CA GLN A 215 19.59 -10.56 -9.71
C GLN A 215 19.70 -11.57 -10.86
N GLY A 216 19.21 -11.18 -12.04
CA GLY A 216 19.28 -11.96 -13.28
C GLY A 216 18.40 -13.21 -13.28
N LYS A 217 17.42 -13.32 -12.37
CA LYS A 217 16.57 -14.52 -12.25
C LYS A 217 15.38 -14.49 -13.19
N ASN A 218 14.72 -13.35 -13.33
CA ASN A 218 13.61 -13.11 -14.24
C ASN A 218 13.32 -11.59 -14.29
N ILE A 219 12.50 -11.17 -15.27
CA ILE A 219 12.15 -9.76 -15.51
C ILE A 219 11.59 -9.08 -14.25
N LEU A 220 10.77 -9.78 -13.47
CA LEU A 220 10.16 -9.23 -12.25
C LEU A 220 11.22 -9.02 -11.16
N CYS A 221 12.10 -10.00 -10.95
CA CYS A 221 13.23 -9.85 -10.03
C CYS A 221 14.16 -8.70 -10.44
N ASP A 222 14.49 -8.58 -11.73
CA ASP A 222 15.37 -7.51 -12.22
C ASP A 222 14.76 -6.14 -11.99
N PHE A 223 13.44 -5.99 -12.22
CA PHE A 223 12.70 -4.76 -11.89
C PHE A 223 12.78 -4.41 -10.40
N ILE A 224 12.63 -5.40 -9.51
CA ILE A 224 12.74 -5.19 -8.05
C ILE A 224 14.17 -4.82 -7.67
N VAL A 225 15.19 -5.51 -8.18
CA VAL A 225 16.59 -5.20 -7.88
C VAL A 225 16.95 -3.79 -8.34
N GLU A 226 16.54 -3.41 -9.56
CA GLU A 226 16.78 -2.08 -10.14
C GLU A 226 16.14 -0.97 -9.29
N THR A 227 14.86 -1.12 -8.97
CA THR A 227 14.07 -0.03 -8.34
C THR A 227 14.18 0.01 -6.82
N LEU A 228 14.32 -1.13 -6.15
CA LEU A 228 14.48 -1.19 -4.69
C LEU A 228 15.93 -0.96 -4.28
N GLY A 229 16.91 -1.33 -5.10
CA GLY A 229 18.33 -1.09 -4.84
C GLY A 229 18.64 0.40 -4.67
N VAL A 230 18.18 1.25 -5.60
CA VAL A 230 18.36 2.71 -5.51
C VAL A 230 17.63 3.31 -4.31
N TRP A 231 16.47 2.77 -3.96
CA TRP A 231 15.72 3.21 -2.78
C TRP A 231 16.43 2.85 -1.47
N ILE A 232 17.09 1.69 -1.39
CA ILE A 232 17.93 1.32 -0.25
C ILE A 232 19.07 2.33 -0.06
N ASP A 233 19.73 2.74 -1.15
CA ASP A 233 20.79 3.75 -1.09
C ASP A 233 20.26 5.11 -0.62
N TYR A 234 19.09 5.51 -1.13
CA TYR A 234 18.41 6.73 -0.71
C TYR A 234 18.01 6.68 0.77
N ALA A 235 17.40 5.59 1.23
CA ALA A 235 17.01 5.38 2.62
C ALA A 235 18.24 5.40 3.55
N SER A 236 19.34 4.79 3.13
CA SER A 236 20.60 4.82 3.87
C SER A 236 21.13 6.24 4.04
N LYS A 237 21.16 7.03 2.96
CA LYS A 237 21.66 8.43 3.00
C LYS A 237 20.74 9.40 3.74
N THR A 238 19.42 9.16 3.75
CA THR A 238 18.44 10.09 4.35
C THR A 238 18.00 9.70 5.77
N ARG A 239 18.02 8.40 6.10
CA ARG A 239 17.50 7.85 7.36
C ARG A 239 18.57 7.10 8.17
N GLY A 240 19.75 6.85 7.60
CA GLY A 240 20.82 6.10 8.27
C GLY A 240 20.55 4.59 8.39
N THR A 241 19.60 4.06 7.62
CA THR A 241 19.25 2.63 7.65
C THR A 241 20.24 1.79 6.83
N LYS A 242 20.41 0.51 7.19
CA LYS A 242 21.24 -0.46 6.43
C LYS A 242 20.51 -1.11 5.25
N GLY A 243 19.25 -0.76 5.08
CA GLY A 243 18.28 -1.36 4.18
C GLY A 243 17.05 -0.47 4.12
N THR A 244 15.95 -1.01 3.63
CA THR A 244 14.65 -0.34 3.63
C THR A 244 13.61 -1.16 4.38
N TRP A 245 12.65 -0.47 4.98
CA TRP A 245 11.44 -1.09 5.50
C TRP A 245 10.54 -1.45 4.33
N ILE A 246 9.93 -2.64 4.36
CA ILE A 246 9.07 -3.17 3.29
C ILE A 246 7.62 -3.13 3.77
N HIS A 247 7.07 -1.92 3.81
CA HIS A 247 5.78 -1.63 4.44
C HIS A 247 4.64 -2.35 3.72
N ASP A 248 4.58 -2.19 2.40
CA ASP A 248 3.46 -2.69 1.60
C ASP A 248 3.55 -4.19 1.33
N ALA A 249 4.77 -4.70 1.16
CA ALA A 249 4.99 -6.13 0.97
C ALA A 249 4.58 -6.93 2.22
N LEU A 250 4.73 -6.35 3.42
CA LEU A 250 4.21 -6.98 4.65
C LEU A 250 2.68 -7.11 4.62
N THR A 251 1.97 -6.12 4.09
CA THR A 251 0.50 -6.19 3.94
C THR A 251 0.07 -7.36 3.08
N ILE A 252 0.72 -7.57 1.93
CA ILE A 252 0.46 -8.71 1.06
C ILE A 252 0.86 -10.03 1.73
N ALA A 253 2.01 -10.06 2.39
CA ALA A 253 2.49 -11.24 3.09
C ALA A 253 1.53 -11.68 4.20
N CYS A 254 0.97 -10.74 4.98
CA CYS A 254 -0.05 -11.05 6.00
C CYS A 254 -1.37 -11.54 5.40
N ALA A 255 -1.74 -11.06 4.21
CA ALA A 255 -2.91 -11.55 3.49
C ALA A 255 -2.72 -12.98 2.93
N LEU A 256 -1.47 -13.37 2.65
CA LEU A 256 -1.09 -14.73 2.23
C LEU A 256 -0.95 -15.70 3.42
N ASP A 257 -0.23 -15.28 4.45
CA ASP A 257 0.09 -16.08 5.63
C ASP A 257 0.13 -15.18 6.87
N SER A 258 -0.96 -15.19 7.63
CA SER A 258 -1.03 -14.40 8.86
C SER A 258 -0.13 -14.94 9.99
N SER A 259 0.48 -16.13 9.85
CA SER A 259 1.35 -16.71 10.89
C SER A 259 2.74 -16.07 10.97
N ILE A 260 3.06 -15.17 10.03
CA ILE A 260 4.30 -14.38 10.05
C ILE A 260 4.22 -13.21 11.06
N ALA A 261 3.05 -12.94 11.64
CA ALA A 261 2.83 -11.78 12.48
C ALA A 261 1.84 -12.04 13.63
N ASP A 262 1.99 -11.24 14.68
CA ASP A 262 1.05 -11.17 15.80
C ASP A 262 0.12 -9.97 15.64
N PHE A 263 -1.10 -10.09 16.14
CA PHE A 263 -2.11 -9.04 16.02
C PHE A 263 -2.90 -8.84 17.30
N ASP A 264 -3.30 -7.59 17.53
CA ASP A 264 -4.24 -7.19 18.57
C ASP A 264 -5.59 -6.83 17.93
N GLU A 265 -6.69 -6.96 18.69
CA GLU A 265 -8.00 -6.41 18.31
C GLU A 265 -8.24 -5.09 19.06
N CYS A 266 -8.36 -3.99 18.30
CA CYS A 266 -8.48 -2.64 18.84
C CYS A 266 -9.55 -1.85 18.08
N TYR A 267 -10.15 -0.89 18.75
CA TYR A 267 -10.73 0.27 18.08
C TYR A 267 -9.60 1.18 17.62
N ALA A 268 -9.72 1.77 16.43
CA ALA A 268 -8.77 2.74 15.92
C ALA A 268 -9.45 3.81 15.09
N ASP A 269 -8.87 5.01 15.08
CA ASP A 269 -9.31 6.11 14.23
C ASP A 269 -8.15 7.09 14.00
N VAL A 270 -8.43 8.14 13.21
CA VAL A 270 -7.51 9.23 12.89
C VAL A 270 -8.14 10.56 13.25
N ILE A 271 -7.32 11.51 13.69
CA ILE A 271 -7.78 12.84 14.09
C ILE A 271 -8.02 13.69 12.82
N CYS A 272 -9.25 14.13 12.58
CA CYS A 272 -9.61 14.97 11.42
C CYS A 272 -9.90 16.44 11.78
N ASP A 273 -9.69 16.86 13.03
CA ASP A 273 -9.86 18.26 13.41
C ASP A 273 -8.74 19.15 12.83
N SER A 274 -8.77 20.45 13.11
CA SER A 274 -7.77 21.42 12.66
C SER A 274 -6.61 21.59 13.66
N SER A 275 -6.42 20.66 14.60
CA SER A 275 -5.32 20.72 15.57
C SER A 275 -3.99 20.31 14.95
N LEU A 276 -2.89 20.50 15.67
CA LEU A 276 -1.58 19.97 15.29
C LEU A 276 -1.57 18.44 15.18
N ALA A 277 -2.52 17.77 15.85
CA ALA A 277 -2.65 16.33 15.86
C ALA A 277 -3.43 15.77 14.66
N ARG A 278 -3.94 16.61 13.76
CA ARG A 278 -4.64 16.19 12.53
C ARG A 278 -3.85 15.13 11.75
N GLY A 279 -4.42 13.98 11.41
CA GLY A 279 -3.75 12.87 10.73
C GLY A 279 -2.97 11.94 11.66
N MET A 280 -2.87 12.23 12.97
CA MET A 280 -2.38 11.25 13.95
C MET A 280 -3.43 10.17 14.19
N SER A 281 -2.99 8.92 14.29
CA SER A 281 -3.84 7.77 14.59
C SER A 281 -3.84 7.47 16.09
N TRP A 282 -4.98 7.00 16.60
CA TRP A 282 -5.09 6.48 17.96
C TRP A 282 -5.72 5.10 17.96
N ARG A 283 -5.42 4.30 18.98
CA ARG A 283 -6.02 2.98 19.20
C ARG A 283 -6.45 2.80 20.66
N CYS A 284 -7.46 1.98 20.86
CA CYS A 284 -7.95 1.56 22.17
C CYS A 284 -8.30 0.07 22.13
N PHE A 285 -7.82 -0.71 23.10
CA PHE A 285 -8.18 -2.13 23.20
C PHE A 285 -9.69 -2.29 23.48
N ARG A 286 -10.26 -3.41 23.01
CA ARG A 286 -11.70 -3.69 23.08
C ARG A 286 -12.30 -3.57 24.49
N GLU A 287 -11.52 -3.92 25.51
CA GLU A 287 -11.89 -3.85 26.92
C GLU A 287 -10.99 -2.83 27.64
N PRO A 288 -11.28 -1.52 27.52
CA PRO A 288 -10.52 -0.52 28.24
C PRO A 288 -10.77 -0.67 29.74
N LYS A 289 -9.69 -0.70 30.54
CA LYS A 289 -9.79 -0.75 32.01
C LYS A 289 -10.56 0.44 32.60
N MET A 290 -10.57 1.57 31.89
CA MET A 290 -11.34 2.76 32.20
C MET A 290 -11.77 3.42 30.88
N SER A 291 -13.07 3.63 30.67
CA SER A 291 -13.57 4.31 29.46
C SER A 291 -13.63 5.83 29.59
N MET A 292 -13.67 6.38 30.82
CA MET A 292 -13.70 7.83 31.10
C MET A 292 -14.68 8.63 30.24
N GLY A 293 -15.85 8.07 29.90
CA GLY A 293 -16.88 8.73 29.09
C GLY A 293 -16.69 8.62 27.56
N VAL A 294 -15.74 7.81 27.09
CA VAL A 294 -15.59 7.50 25.66
C VAL A 294 -16.57 6.40 25.25
N ASP A 295 -17.47 6.71 24.31
CA ASP A 295 -18.36 5.73 23.68
C ASP A 295 -17.71 5.17 22.42
N LEU A 296 -17.39 3.87 22.45
CA LEU A 296 -16.79 3.11 21.34
C LEU A 296 -17.80 2.15 20.69
N SER A 297 -19.07 2.17 21.10
CA SER A 297 -20.09 1.21 20.64
C SER A 297 -20.37 1.28 19.14
N THR A 298 -20.09 2.44 18.53
CA THR A 298 -20.24 2.69 17.09
C THR A 298 -18.95 2.50 16.31
N LYS A 299 -17.82 2.24 16.98
CA LYS A 299 -16.52 2.07 16.34
C LYS A 299 -16.36 0.63 15.82
N ASN A 300 -15.77 0.51 14.64
CA ASN A 300 -15.35 -0.79 14.14
C ASN A 300 -14.15 -1.30 14.93
N CYS A 301 -14.20 -2.57 15.34
CA CYS A 301 -13.05 -3.22 15.94
C CYS A 301 -12.21 -3.82 14.82
N VAL A 302 -10.94 -3.43 14.74
CA VAL A 302 -10.01 -3.80 13.67
C VAL A 302 -8.87 -4.64 14.22
N LYS A 303 -8.34 -5.54 13.38
CA LYS A 303 -7.16 -6.33 13.69
C LYS A 303 -5.92 -5.50 13.37
N ILE A 304 -5.04 -5.21 14.33
CA ILE A 304 -3.85 -4.38 14.14
C ILE A 304 -2.59 -5.22 14.32
N LEU A 305 -1.70 -5.21 13.33
CA LEU A 305 -0.42 -5.89 13.38
C LEU A 305 0.47 -5.28 14.47
N LYS A 306 1.02 -6.14 15.32
CA LYS A 306 1.89 -5.77 16.45
C LYS A 306 3.35 -6.08 16.18
N ASN A 307 3.65 -7.33 15.84
CA ASN A 307 5.00 -7.83 15.61
C ASN A 307 5.05 -8.64 14.33
N VAL A 308 6.21 -8.70 13.70
CA VAL A 308 6.46 -9.50 12.50
C VAL A 308 7.75 -10.31 12.63
N ASP A 309 7.73 -11.55 12.18
CA ASP A 309 8.92 -12.36 11.96
C ASP A 309 9.55 -11.99 10.61
N ASN A 310 10.51 -11.05 10.63
CA ASN A 310 11.16 -10.56 9.41
C ASN A 310 11.88 -11.69 8.64
N ALA A 311 12.41 -12.70 9.32
CA ALA A 311 13.10 -13.80 8.64
C ALA A 311 12.12 -14.65 7.84
N ARG A 312 10.95 -14.95 8.39
CA ARG A 312 9.86 -15.63 7.66
C ARG A 312 9.33 -14.77 6.53
N LEU A 313 9.17 -13.47 6.75
CA LEU A 313 8.74 -12.52 5.72
C LEU A 313 9.68 -12.52 4.51
N LEU A 314 10.99 -12.30 4.73
CA LEU A 314 11.98 -12.29 3.65
C LEU A 314 12.06 -13.64 2.93
N LYS A 315 12.00 -14.74 3.68
CA LYS A 315 11.96 -16.09 3.10
C LYS A 315 10.75 -16.27 2.19
N LEU A 316 9.55 -15.90 2.63
CA LEU A 316 8.33 -15.96 1.83
C LEU A 316 8.48 -15.13 0.54
N ILE A 317 8.91 -13.87 0.65
CA ILE A 317 9.09 -12.98 -0.51
C ILE A 317 10.05 -13.60 -1.52
N LYS A 318 11.24 -14.01 -1.07
CA LYS A 318 12.26 -14.60 -1.93
C LYS A 318 11.78 -15.88 -2.62
N GLU A 319 11.16 -16.81 -1.87
CA GLU A 319 10.64 -18.06 -2.43
C GLU A 319 9.58 -17.85 -3.52
N ARG A 320 8.81 -16.75 -3.43
CA ARG A 320 7.82 -16.39 -4.44
C ARG A 320 8.49 -15.73 -5.64
N LEU A 321 9.27 -14.67 -5.45
CA LEU A 321 9.89 -13.93 -6.54
C LEU A 321 10.81 -14.81 -7.41
N LEU A 322 11.55 -15.75 -6.80
CA LEU A 322 12.41 -16.68 -7.53
C LEU A 322 11.64 -17.63 -8.46
N LYS A 323 10.35 -17.87 -8.23
CA LYS A 323 9.49 -18.64 -9.14
C LYS A 323 8.96 -17.82 -10.32
N GLY A 324 9.08 -16.49 -10.24
CA GLY A 324 8.54 -15.58 -11.23
C GLY A 324 7.02 -15.46 -11.18
N VAL A 325 6.46 -14.81 -12.20
CA VAL A 325 5.02 -14.57 -12.34
C VAL A 325 4.26 -15.89 -12.52
N CYS A 326 3.15 -16.05 -11.79
CA CYS A 326 2.18 -17.14 -11.97
C CYS A 326 1.22 -16.81 -13.11
N TYR A 327 1.67 -16.93 -14.36
CA TYR A 327 0.89 -16.56 -15.54
C TYR A 327 -0.45 -17.28 -15.65
N GLU A 328 -0.57 -18.51 -15.13
CA GLU A 328 -1.80 -19.30 -15.12
C GLU A 328 -2.97 -18.58 -14.42
N ASN A 329 -2.69 -17.64 -13.51
CA ASN A 329 -3.73 -16.85 -12.83
C ASN A 329 -4.36 -15.78 -13.75
N TYR A 330 -3.72 -15.47 -14.88
CA TYR A 330 -4.02 -14.31 -15.73
C TYR A 330 -4.34 -14.67 -17.19
N GLU A 331 -4.22 -15.95 -17.58
CA GLU A 331 -4.53 -16.43 -18.94
C GLU A 331 -5.97 -16.13 -19.39
N SER A 332 -6.90 -16.03 -18.45
CA SER A 332 -8.33 -15.77 -18.71
C SER A 332 -8.71 -14.29 -18.75
N ILE A 333 -7.77 -13.37 -18.53
CA ILE A 333 -8.06 -11.93 -18.52
C ILE A 333 -8.00 -11.41 -19.96
N THR A 334 -9.17 -11.36 -20.59
CA THR A 334 -9.39 -10.57 -21.81
C THR A 334 -9.87 -9.18 -21.38
N THR A 335 -9.01 -8.16 -21.53
CA THR A 335 -9.35 -6.75 -21.26
C THR A 335 -10.41 -6.22 -22.21
#